data_AF-A0AA88M5K7-F1
#
_entry.id   AF-A0AA88M5K7-F1
#
_cell.length_a   1.000
_cell.length_b   1.000
_cell.length_c   1.000
_cell.angle_alpha   90.00
_cell.angle_beta   90.00
_cell.angle_gamma   90.00
#
_symmetry.space_group_name_H-M   'P 1'
#
loop_
_entity.id
_entity.type
_entity.pdbx_description
1 polymer ?
#
loop_
_entity_poly.entity_id
_entity_poly.type
_entity_poly.pdbx_seq_one_letter_code
_entity_poly.pdbx_strand_id
1 'polypeptide(L)'
;MKAIRLTGGLDRCAGILEVHRNGSWATVCDNCWNKQLASMVCSMLQCGAEPLKYTQFDPPLKHNNGTLYYYHCDAKAQSLWQCGEYTTPHLCKDSKASGVICNVSTPAPPPPAAAAVISPSPELLSTIALALLLFVFVITSIVLCCLYRRCHGNCGFLQTLRTRLQVLLWTLAVRWRCSLIASDVLQEGLQPVRCSEVIGLRRAPDGRRPG
;
A
#
# COMPACT_ATOMS: atom_id res chain seq x y z
N MET A 1 -16.55 -6.03 -21.94
CA MET A 1 -15.21 -5.48 -22.27
C MET A 1 -15.28 -3.96 -22.39
N LYS A 2 -14.29 -3.26 -21.83
CA LYS A 2 -14.10 -1.81 -21.97
C LYS A 2 -12.94 -1.55 -22.93
N ALA A 3 -13.08 -0.63 -23.86
CA ALA A 3 -12.03 -0.26 -24.82
C ALA A 3 -12.16 1.20 -25.24
N ILE A 4 -11.09 1.76 -25.82
CA ILE A 4 -11.08 3.10 -26.40
C ILE A 4 -10.53 3.07 -27.82
N ARG A 5 -10.94 4.03 -28.64
CA ARG A 5 -10.35 4.27 -29.97
C ARG A 5 -10.47 5.74 -30.36
N LEU A 6 -9.62 6.17 -31.30
CA LEU A 6 -9.78 7.43 -32.01
C LEU A 6 -10.32 7.17 -33.41
N THR A 7 -11.27 7.98 -33.87
CA THR A 7 -11.87 7.86 -35.20
C THR A 7 -11.84 9.18 -35.96
N GLY A 8 -11.79 9.13 -37.29
CA GLY A 8 -11.85 10.31 -38.14
C GLY A 8 -10.61 11.20 -38.14
N GLY A 9 -9.49 10.75 -37.56
CA GLY A 9 -8.19 11.40 -37.71
C GLY A 9 -7.32 10.75 -38.80
N LEU A 10 -6.13 11.32 -38.98
CA LEU A 10 -5.16 10.90 -40.00
C LEU A 10 -4.56 9.52 -39.72
N ASP A 11 -4.45 9.13 -38.45
CA ASP A 11 -3.88 7.86 -38.00
C ASP A 11 -4.58 7.36 -36.72
N ARG A 12 -4.08 6.25 -36.15
CA ARG A 12 -4.62 5.67 -34.91
C ARG A 12 -4.44 6.55 -33.66
N CYS A 13 -3.59 7.57 -33.75
CA CYS A 13 -3.17 8.45 -32.67
C CYS A 13 -3.81 9.85 -32.77
N ALA A 14 -4.76 10.03 -33.70
CA ALA A 14 -5.49 11.26 -33.90
C ALA A 14 -6.98 10.99 -34.13
N GLY A 15 -7.85 11.85 -33.58
CA GLY A 15 -9.27 11.88 -33.91
C GLY A 15 -10.20 12.04 -32.72
N ILE A 16 -11.45 11.67 -32.94
CA ILE A 16 -12.55 11.72 -31.96
C ILE A 16 -12.47 10.51 -31.03
N LEU A 17 -12.54 10.77 -29.72
CA LEU A 17 -12.56 9.73 -28.70
C LEU A 17 -13.90 9.01 -28.67
N GLU A 18 -13.85 7.71 -28.94
CA GLU A 18 -14.96 6.79 -28.72
C GLU A 18 -14.59 5.74 -27.67
N VAL A 19 -15.55 5.40 -26.81
CA VAL A 19 -15.43 4.40 -25.76
C VAL A 19 -16.38 3.24 -26.04
N HIS A 20 -15.89 2.00 -25.89
CA HIS A 20 -16.71 0.80 -25.98
C HIS A 20 -17.15 0.37 -24.59
N ARG A 21 -18.45 0.27 -24.38
CA ARG A 21 -19.06 -0.20 -23.13
C ARG A 21 -20.39 -0.87 -23.42
N ASN A 22 -20.73 -1.89 -22.64
CA ASN A 22 -22.00 -2.62 -22.76
C ASN A 22 -22.33 -3.06 -24.20
N GLY A 23 -21.30 -3.50 -24.94
CA GLY A 23 -21.44 -4.03 -26.30
C GLY A 23 -21.58 -2.97 -27.40
N SER A 24 -21.37 -1.70 -27.11
CA SER A 24 -21.55 -0.65 -28.11
C SER A 24 -20.59 0.54 -27.91
N TRP A 25 -20.32 1.27 -28.99
CA TRP A 25 -19.38 2.39 -29.02
C TRP A 25 -20.13 3.70 -28.89
N ALA A 26 -19.68 4.61 -28.04
CA ALA A 26 -20.25 5.95 -27.91
C ALA A 26 -19.15 7.02 -27.88
N THR A 27 -19.48 8.22 -28.35
CA THR A 27 -18.58 9.38 -28.25
C THR A 27 -18.54 9.93 -26.83
N VAL A 28 -17.38 10.43 -26.43
CA VAL A 28 -17.19 11.16 -25.17
C VAL A 28 -17.43 12.64 -25.42
N CYS A 29 -18.29 13.31 -24.64
CA CYS A 29 -18.49 14.75 -24.78
C CYS A 29 -17.39 15.55 -24.08
N ASP A 30 -17.15 16.78 -24.50
CA ASP A 30 -16.02 17.62 -24.07
C ASP A 30 -16.20 18.27 -22.69
N ASN A 31 -17.26 17.91 -21.96
CA ASN A 31 -17.43 18.32 -20.57
C ASN A 31 -16.27 17.80 -19.71
N CYS A 32 -15.58 18.71 -19.04
CA CYS A 32 -14.35 18.45 -18.29
C CYS A 32 -13.17 17.95 -19.13
N TRP A 33 -13.25 17.98 -20.47
CA TRP A 33 -12.15 17.59 -21.33
C TRP A 33 -10.97 18.55 -21.19
N ASN A 34 -9.82 18.02 -20.83
CA ASN A 34 -8.64 18.80 -20.50
C ASN A 34 -7.35 18.08 -20.91
N LYS A 35 -6.20 18.76 -20.75
CA LYS A 35 -4.89 18.22 -21.15
C LYS A 35 -4.57 16.90 -20.46
N GLN A 36 -4.96 16.75 -19.20
CA GLN A 36 -4.68 15.55 -18.41
C GLN A 36 -5.43 14.35 -18.97
N LEU A 37 -6.74 14.50 -19.26
CA LEU A 37 -7.53 13.45 -19.90
C LEU A 37 -6.99 13.08 -21.28
N ALA A 38 -6.62 14.08 -22.08
CA ALA A 38 -6.02 13.86 -23.39
C ALA A 38 -4.70 13.10 -23.32
N SER A 39 -3.82 13.47 -22.38
CA SER A 39 -2.54 12.79 -22.12
C SER A 39 -2.75 11.33 -21.69
N MET A 40 -3.73 11.10 -20.82
CA MET A 40 -4.12 9.76 -20.38
C MET A 40 -4.61 8.90 -21.55
N VAL A 41 -5.47 9.45 -22.42
CA VAL A 41 -5.96 8.76 -23.62
C VAL A 41 -4.83 8.42 -24.59
N CYS A 42 -3.90 9.35 -24.84
CA CYS A 42 -2.72 9.07 -25.66
C CYS A 42 -1.88 7.92 -25.08
N SER A 43 -1.69 7.91 -23.77
CA SER A 43 -0.96 6.85 -23.06
C SER A 43 -1.67 5.50 -23.16
N MET A 44 -2.99 5.47 -22.96
CA MET A 44 -3.81 4.25 -23.09
C MET A 44 -3.78 3.66 -24.52
N LEU A 45 -3.65 4.51 -25.55
CA LEU A 45 -3.52 4.12 -26.96
C LEU A 45 -2.07 3.82 -27.38
N GLN A 46 -1.11 3.97 -26.48
CA GLN A 46 0.33 3.77 -26.75
C GLN A 46 0.84 4.68 -27.89
N CYS A 47 0.37 5.93 -27.90
CA CYS A 47 0.65 6.95 -28.91
C CYS A 47 1.57 8.07 -28.37
N GLY A 48 2.35 7.78 -27.33
CA GLY A 48 3.01 8.78 -26.49
C GLY A 48 2.11 9.29 -25.37
N ALA A 49 2.64 10.12 -24.47
CA ALA A 49 1.87 10.72 -23.37
C ALA A 49 1.47 12.17 -23.65
N GLU A 50 2.15 12.86 -24.56
CA GLU A 50 1.95 14.29 -24.79
C GLU A 50 0.90 14.54 -25.88
N PRO A 51 -0.21 15.24 -25.60
CA PRO A 51 -1.14 15.64 -26.64
C PRO A 51 -0.63 16.88 -27.39
N LEU A 52 -0.55 16.82 -28.72
CA LEU A 52 -0.28 17.97 -29.59
C LEU A 52 -1.47 18.92 -29.65
N LYS A 53 -2.68 18.36 -29.72
CA LYS A 53 -3.94 19.12 -29.72
C LYS A 53 -5.01 18.33 -28.98
N TYR A 54 -5.80 19.00 -28.15
CA TYR A 54 -6.90 18.37 -27.40
C TYR A 54 -8.11 19.29 -27.21
N THR A 55 -7.94 20.60 -27.35
CA THR A 55 -9.02 21.59 -27.39
C THR A 55 -9.26 22.04 -28.84
N GLN A 56 -10.41 22.67 -29.11
CA GLN A 56 -10.77 23.22 -30.43
C GLN A 56 -11.00 22.16 -31.52
N PHE A 57 -11.59 21.05 -31.13
CA PHE A 57 -12.24 20.16 -32.07
C PHE A 57 -13.73 20.53 -32.03
N ASP A 58 -14.32 20.87 -33.18
CA ASP A 58 -15.77 20.99 -33.35
C ASP A 58 -16.42 19.76 -34.04
N PRO A 59 -16.06 18.50 -33.71
CA PRO A 59 -16.66 17.34 -34.34
C PRO A 59 -18.05 17.04 -33.77
N PRO A 60 -18.92 16.44 -34.60
CA PRO A 60 -20.26 16.07 -34.17
C PRO A 60 -20.21 14.95 -33.12
N LEU A 61 -21.08 15.05 -32.13
CA LEU A 61 -21.35 13.98 -31.18
C LEU A 61 -22.09 12.83 -31.88
N LYS A 62 -21.56 11.61 -31.79
CA LYS A 62 -22.28 10.41 -32.23
C LYS A 62 -22.93 9.77 -31.01
N HIS A 63 -24.25 9.88 -30.98
CA HIS A 63 -25.06 9.19 -29.99
C HIS A 63 -25.21 7.74 -30.41
N ASN A 64 -24.94 6.84 -29.47
CA ASN A 64 -25.21 5.43 -29.66
C ASN A 64 -26.35 5.03 -28.72
N ASN A 65 -27.53 4.83 -29.29
CA ASN A 65 -28.77 4.60 -28.55
C ASN A 65 -29.03 5.67 -27.44
N GLY A 66 -28.76 6.94 -27.76
CA GLY A 66 -28.90 8.06 -26.83
C GLY A 66 -27.82 8.17 -25.75
N THR A 67 -26.81 7.29 -25.76
CA THR A 67 -25.74 7.27 -24.76
C THR A 67 -24.56 8.12 -25.20
N LEU A 68 -24.17 9.05 -24.33
CA LEU A 68 -22.90 9.79 -24.37
C LEU A 68 -22.24 9.71 -23.00
N TYR A 69 -20.91 9.73 -22.99
CA TYR A 69 -20.13 9.66 -21.76
C TYR A 69 -19.37 10.96 -21.54
N TYR A 70 -19.18 11.32 -20.28
CA TYR A 70 -18.07 12.18 -19.88
C TYR A 70 -17.42 11.61 -18.62
N TYR A 71 -16.15 11.96 -18.43
CA TYR A 71 -15.34 11.43 -17.33
C TYR A 71 -14.82 12.59 -16.48
N HIS A 72 -15.01 12.47 -15.17
CA HIS A 72 -14.38 13.33 -14.18
C HIS A 72 -13.32 12.52 -13.44
N CYS A 73 -12.06 12.86 -13.67
CA CYS A 73 -10.92 12.12 -13.13
C CYS A 73 -10.17 12.95 -12.09
N ASP A 74 -9.75 12.29 -11.01
CA ASP A 74 -8.76 12.85 -10.10
C ASP A 74 -7.38 12.93 -10.78
N ALA A 75 -6.48 13.75 -10.21
CA ALA A 75 -5.12 13.93 -10.68
C ALA A 75 -4.30 12.62 -10.76
N LYS A 76 -4.68 11.58 -9.99
CA LYS A 76 -3.96 10.31 -9.89
C LYS A 76 -4.44 9.23 -10.87
N ALA A 77 -5.58 9.44 -11.53
CA ALA A 77 -6.12 8.45 -12.45
C ALA A 77 -5.16 8.24 -13.64
N GLN A 78 -4.95 6.99 -14.01
CA GLN A 78 -4.09 6.59 -15.13
C GLN A 78 -4.89 6.00 -16.30
N SER A 79 -6.18 5.74 -16.11
CA SER A 79 -7.09 5.32 -17.17
C SER A 79 -8.49 5.88 -16.93
N LEU A 80 -9.27 6.04 -18.02
CA LEU A 80 -10.68 6.48 -17.94
C LEU A 80 -11.53 5.56 -17.04
N TRP A 81 -11.11 4.31 -16.88
CA TRP A 81 -11.82 3.31 -16.09
C TRP A 81 -11.73 3.54 -14.58
N GLN A 82 -10.79 4.37 -14.13
CA GLN A 82 -10.61 4.76 -12.72
C GLN A 82 -11.35 6.06 -12.38
N CYS A 83 -11.97 6.70 -13.37
CA CYS A 83 -12.63 7.99 -13.20
C CYS A 83 -14.11 7.84 -12.87
N GLY A 84 -14.69 8.90 -12.30
CA GLY A 84 -16.14 9.03 -12.19
C GLY A 84 -16.74 9.09 -13.59
N GLU A 85 -17.60 8.12 -13.90
CA GLU A 85 -18.32 8.06 -15.17
C GLU A 85 -19.75 8.55 -15.00
N TYR A 86 -20.16 9.36 -15.95
CA TYR A 86 -21.50 9.93 -15.97
C TYR A 86 -22.10 9.75 -17.35
N THR A 87 -23.36 9.33 -17.35
CA THR A 87 -24.10 8.97 -18.57
C THR A 87 -25.40 9.76 -18.55
N THR A 88 -25.41 10.99 -19.08
CA THR A 88 -26.66 11.75 -19.20
C THR A 88 -26.71 12.58 -20.50
N PRO A 89 -27.80 12.51 -21.25
CA PRO A 89 -28.01 13.37 -22.43
C PRO A 89 -28.02 14.87 -22.09
N HIS A 90 -28.52 15.22 -20.90
CA HIS A 90 -28.66 16.62 -20.48
C HIS A 90 -27.32 17.31 -20.22
N LEU A 91 -26.33 16.61 -19.67
CA LEU A 91 -25.02 17.22 -19.41
C LEU A 91 -24.24 17.42 -20.70
N CYS A 92 -24.42 16.56 -21.70
CA CYS A 92 -23.77 16.69 -23.00
C CYS A 92 -24.57 17.51 -24.03
N LYS A 93 -25.65 18.21 -23.63
CA LYS A 93 -26.62 18.84 -24.55
C LYS A 93 -26.01 19.92 -25.45
N ASP A 94 -25.11 20.74 -24.89
CA ASP A 94 -24.44 21.85 -25.58
C ASP A 94 -22.93 21.58 -25.78
N SER A 95 -22.53 20.33 -25.55
CA SER A 95 -21.15 19.87 -25.61
C SER A 95 -20.77 19.44 -27.03
N LYS A 96 -19.47 19.33 -27.27
CA LYS A 96 -18.90 18.79 -28.51
C LYS A 96 -18.26 17.45 -28.23
N ALA A 97 -17.84 16.74 -29.27
CA ALA A 97 -17.11 15.50 -29.10
C ALA A 97 -15.66 15.76 -28.66
N SER A 98 -15.22 15.05 -27.62
CA SER A 98 -13.81 15.03 -27.18
C SER A 98 -12.93 14.45 -28.27
N GLY A 99 -11.82 15.11 -28.56
CA GLY A 99 -10.84 14.66 -29.55
C GLY A 99 -9.41 14.98 -29.10
N VAL A 100 -8.45 14.24 -29.66
CA VAL A 100 -7.02 14.44 -29.40
C VAL A 100 -6.19 14.10 -30.62
N ILE A 101 -5.06 14.79 -30.76
CA ILE A 101 -3.94 14.40 -31.61
C ILE A 101 -2.76 14.18 -30.68
N CYS A 102 -2.25 12.96 -30.64
CA CYS A 102 -1.15 12.55 -29.76
C CYS A 102 0.21 12.76 -30.44
N ASN A 103 1.22 13.05 -29.63
CA ASN A 103 2.59 13.15 -30.09
C ASN A 103 3.25 11.77 -30.15
N VAL A 104 3.40 11.22 -31.35
CA VAL A 104 4.00 9.90 -31.59
C VAL A 104 5.53 9.91 -31.42
N SER A 105 6.16 11.08 -31.30
CA SER A 105 7.63 11.22 -31.23
C SER A 105 8.26 10.75 -29.91
N THR A 106 7.44 10.40 -28.92
CA THR A 106 7.90 9.68 -27.72
C THR A 106 7.26 8.30 -27.73
N PRO A 107 8.03 7.20 -27.69
CA PRO A 107 7.47 5.90 -27.33
C PRO A 107 6.74 6.12 -26.01
N ALA A 108 5.42 5.89 -25.99
CA ALA A 108 4.71 5.87 -24.71
C ALA A 108 5.50 4.93 -23.80
N PRO A 109 5.89 5.34 -22.58
CA PRO A 109 6.36 4.35 -21.63
C PRO A 109 5.27 3.27 -21.59
N PRO A 110 5.63 1.98 -21.69
CA PRO A 110 4.64 0.92 -21.62
C PRO A 110 3.75 1.23 -20.41
N PRO A 111 2.40 1.17 -20.54
CA PRO A 111 1.52 1.41 -19.41
C PRO A 111 2.09 0.58 -18.25
N PRO A 112 2.36 1.16 -17.07
CA PRO A 112 3.13 0.49 -16.03
C PRO A 112 2.49 -0.87 -15.85
N ALA A 113 3.17 -1.92 -16.35
CA ALA A 113 2.55 -3.16 -16.77
C ALA A 113 1.87 -3.76 -15.57
N ALA A 114 0.58 -3.43 -15.40
CA ALA A 114 -0.13 -3.37 -14.12
C ALA A 114 0.87 -3.55 -12.99
N ALA A 115 1.74 -2.54 -12.73
CA ALA A 115 2.89 -2.70 -11.83
C ALA A 115 2.37 -3.48 -10.66
N ALA A 116 2.74 -4.76 -10.59
CA ALA A 116 1.95 -5.74 -9.86
C ALA A 116 1.76 -5.09 -8.51
N VAL A 117 0.52 -4.66 -8.22
CA VAL A 117 0.24 -4.21 -6.87
C VAL A 117 0.52 -5.52 -6.17
N ILE A 118 1.67 -5.60 -5.51
CA ILE A 118 1.94 -6.61 -4.52
C ILE A 118 0.94 -6.22 -3.44
N SER A 119 -0.34 -6.51 -3.70
CA SER A 119 -1.34 -6.67 -2.69
C SER A 119 -0.68 -7.73 -1.82
N PRO A 120 -0.29 -7.39 -0.57
CA PRO A 120 0.28 -8.40 0.30
C PRO A 120 -0.75 -9.53 0.29
N SER A 121 -0.32 -10.70 -0.18
CA SER A 121 -1.18 -11.87 -0.19
C SER A 121 -1.81 -11.98 1.20
N PRO A 122 -3.09 -12.33 1.33
CA PRO A 122 -3.78 -12.40 2.63
C PRO A 122 -3.06 -13.31 3.65
N GLU A 123 -2.13 -14.14 3.19
CA GLU A 123 -1.22 -14.94 4.02
C GLU A 123 -0.22 -14.09 4.82
N LEU A 124 0.29 -12.97 4.29
CA LEU A 124 1.29 -12.14 4.97
C LEU A 124 0.68 -11.33 6.13
N LEU A 125 -0.57 -10.90 6.01
CA LEU A 125 -1.28 -10.20 7.09
C LEU A 125 -1.59 -11.15 8.26
N SER A 126 -1.89 -12.41 7.95
CA SER A 126 -2.13 -13.45 8.97
C SER A 126 -0.85 -13.77 9.75
N THR A 127 0.30 -13.90 9.09
CA THR A 127 1.58 -14.20 9.76
C THR A 127 2.04 -13.06 10.67
N ILE A 128 1.91 -11.80 10.22
CA ILE A 128 2.22 -10.63 11.05
C ILE A 128 1.30 -10.56 12.27
N ALA A 129 -0.01 -10.82 12.09
CA ALA A 129 -0.96 -10.83 13.19
C ALA A 129 -0.63 -11.91 14.24
N LEU A 130 -0.31 -13.14 13.81
CA LEU A 130 0.13 -14.21 14.73
C LEU A 130 1.43 -13.85 15.45
N ALA A 131 2.42 -13.29 14.75
CA ALA A 131 3.69 -12.90 15.35
C ALA A 131 3.51 -11.84 16.45
N LEU A 132 2.66 -10.83 16.22
CA LEU A 132 2.34 -9.81 17.21
C LEU A 132 1.60 -10.40 18.42
N LEU A 133 0.65 -11.31 18.20
CA LEU A 133 -0.05 -11.98 19.30
C LEU A 133 0.90 -12.81 20.17
N LEU A 134 1.85 -13.53 19.56
CA LEU A 134 2.88 -14.28 20.29
C LEU A 134 3.81 -13.35 21.07
N PHE A 135 4.23 -12.23 20.47
CA PHE A 135 5.10 -11.25 21.14
C PHE A 135 4.41 -10.64 22.38
N VAL A 136 3.13 -10.25 22.26
CA VAL A 136 2.32 -9.76 23.38
C VAL A 136 2.15 -10.85 24.45
N PHE A 137 1.91 -12.10 24.07
CA PHE A 137 1.82 -13.23 25.02
C PHE A 137 3.12 -13.47 25.78
N VAL A 138 4.26 -13.38 25.11
CA VAL A 138 5.59 -13.50 25.73
C VAL A 138 5.84 -12.34 26.69
N ILE A 139 5.57 -11.09 26.29
CA ILE A 139 5.72 -9.92 27.17
C ILE A 139 4.82 -10.04 28.39
N THR A 140 3.54 -10.36 28.21
CA THR A 140 2.60 -10.50 29.33
C THR A 140 3.03 -11.61 30.28
N SER A 141 3.50 -12.75 29.77
CA SER A 141 4.03 -13.84 30.59
C SER A 141 5.29 -13.43 31.38
N ILE A 142 6.20 -12.68 30.76
CA ILE A 142 7.39 -12.14 31.43
C ILE A 142 6.98 -11.17 32.53
N VAL A 143 6.08 -10.22 32.24
CA VAL A 143 5.58 -9.25 33.22
C VAL A 143 4.88 -9.96 34.37
N LEU A 144 4.00 -10.93 34.09
CA LEU A 144 3.30 -11.71 35.11
C LEU A 144 4.29 -12.51 35.97
N CYS A 145 5.32 -13.10 35.36
CA CYS A 145 6.39 -13.80 36.08
C CYS A 145 7.20 -12.83 36.96
N CYS A 146 7.53 -11.65 36.45
CA CYS A 146 8.21 -10.60 37.22
C CYS A 146 7.35 -10.11 38.39
N LEU A 147 6.05 -9.87 38.17
CA LEU A 147 5.11 -9.47 39.22
C LEU A 147 4.93 -10.58 40.25
N TYR A 148 4.76 -11.83 39.80
CA TYR A 148 4.67 -13.00 40.68
C TYR A 148 5.95 -13.18 41.50
N ARG A 149 7.13 -13.09 40.89
CA ARG A 149 8.43 -13.12 41.60
C ARG A 149 8.61 -11.92 42.53
N ARG A 150 8.05 -10.76 42.22
CA ARG A 150 8.09 -9.58 43.10
C ARG A 150 7.15 -9.72 44.30
N CYS A 151 6.00 -10.36 44.12
CA CYS A 151 5.06 -10.71 45.19
C CYS A 151 5.59 -11.87 46.06
N HIS A 152 6.15 -12.92 45.46
CA HIS A 152 6.67 -14.08 46.20
C HIS A 152 8.10 -13.89 46.71
N GLY A 153 8.93 -13.06 46.07
CA GLY A 153 10.29 -12.74 46.52
C GLY A 153 10.35 -11.91 47.80
N ASN A 154 9.20 -11.38 48.24
CA ASN A 154 9.02 -10.73 49.54
C ASN A 154 8.03 -11.46 50.47
N CYS A 155 7.60 -12.68 50.11
CA CYS A 155 6.81 -13.55 50.99
C CYS A 155 7.66 -14.76 51.43
N GLY A 156 8.48 -14.53 52.46
CA GLY A 156 8.86 -15.62 53.36
C GLY A 156 7.63 -16.12 54.10
N PHE A 157 7.57 -17.43 54.34
CA PHE A 157 6.63 -18.10 55.26
C PHE A 157 5.23 -18.44 54.71
N LEU A 158 5.15 -19.49 53.88
CA LEU A 158 4.05 -20.49 53.88
C LEU A 158 4.37 -21.62 52.89
N GLN A 159 5.42 -22.38 53.22
CA GLN A 159 5.98 -23.46 52.41
C GLN A 159 5.55 -24.84 52.92
N THR A 160 4.30 -25.01 53.36
CA THR A 160 3.83 -26.27 53.91
C THR A 160 2.41 -26.56 53.44
N LEU A 161 2.29 -27.49 52.48
CA LEU A 161 1.09 -28.13 51.89
C LEU A 161 0.97 -27.95 50.38
N ARG A 162 1.92 -28.58 49.71
CA ARG A 162 1.81 -29.09 48.35
C ARG A 162 0.64 -30.10 48.30
N THR A 163 -0.40 -29.88 47.51
CA THR A 163 -1.08 -30.98 46.78
C THR A 163 -0.64 -30.93 45.33
N ARG A 164 0.67 -31.04 45.11
CA ARG A 164 1.42 -32.23 44.62
C ARG A 164 1.15 -32.58 43.15
N LEU A 165 -0.01 -32.23 42.58
CA LEU A 165 -0.36 -32.52 41.19
C LEU A 165 -0.11 -31.35 40.24
N GLN A 166 -0.43 -30.11 40.65
CA GLN A 166 -0.26 -28.94 39.77
C GLN A 166 1.21 -28.54 39.54
N VAL A 167 2.10 -28.75 40.51
CA VAL A 167 3.54 -28.46 40.33
C VAL A 167 4.20 -29.47 39.38
N LEU A 168 3.72 -30.72 39.31
CA LEU A 168 4.21 -31.72 38.36
C LEU A 168 3.76 -31.42 36.92
N LEU A 169 2.52 -30.97 36.75
CA LEU A 169 2.02 -30.53 35.43
C LEU A 169 2.72 -29.25 34.95
N TRP A 170 2.98 -28.30 35.87
CA TRP A 170 3.77 -27.10 35.57
C TRP A 170 5.23 -27.39 35.24
N THR A 171 5.90 -28.29 35.97
CA THR A 171 7.31 -28.61 35.69
C THR A 171 7.48 -29.42 34.41
N LEU A 172 6.53 -30.29 34.05
CA LEU A 172 6.55 -30.99 32.75
C LEU A 172 6.33 -30.03 31.57
N ALA A 173 5.42 -29.05 31.71
CA ALA A 173 5.16 -28.05 30.67
C ALA A 173 6.34 -27.06 30.46
N VAL A 174 7.04 -26.70 31.53
CA VAL A 174 8.23 -25.81 31.45
C VAL A 174 9.47 -26.58 30.99
N ARG A 175 9.61 -27.86 31.35
CA ARG A 175 10.75 -28.70 30.95
C ARG A 175 10.73 -29.06 29.45
N TRP A 176 9.56 -29.15 28.82
CA TRP A 176 9.46 -29.34 27.36
C TRP A 176 9.85 -28.10 26.54
N ARG A 177 9.70 -26.89 27.10
CA ARG A 177 9.94 -25.63 26.37
C ARG A 177 11.32 -25.00 26.62
N CYS A 178 12.03 -25.42 27.66
CA CYS A 178 13.42 -25.01 27.88
C CYS A 178 14.48 -25.95 27.27
N SER A 179 14.14 -27.17 26.84
CA SER A 179 15.10 -28.08 26.20
C SER A 179 15.30 -27.88 24.70
N LEU A 180 14.59 -26.96 24.04
CA LEU A 180 14.70 -26.68 22.60
C LEU A 180 15.34 -25.32 22.24
N ILE A 181 15.71 -24.50 23.23
CA ILE A 181 16.38 -23.19 23.01
C ILE A 181 17.80 -23.17 23.63
N ALA A 182 18.19 -24.21 24.36
CA ALA A 182 19.48 -24.31 25.05
C ALA A 182 20.52 -25.15 24.28
N SER A 183 20.61 -25.01 22.96
CA SER A 183 21.62 -25.72 22.14
C SER A 183 22.40 -24.85 21.15
N ASP A 184 22.16 -23.53 21.09
CA ASP A 184 22.81 -22.68 20.07
C ASP A 184 23.24 -21.29 20.54
N VAL A 185 23.56 -21.11 21.83
CA VAL A 185 24.26 -19.91 22.33
C VAL A 185 25.16 -20.30 23.48
N LEU A 186 26.29 -20.94 23.17
CA LEU A 186 27.38 -21.18 24.12
C LEU A 186 28.71 -20.76 23.48
N GLN A 187 28.80 -19.50 23.10
CA GLN A 187 30.08 -18.83 22.90
C GLN A 187 29.85 -17.32 22.93
N GLU A 188 30.41 -16.70 23.97
CA GLU A 188 30.87 -15.31 24.10
C GLU A 188 30.69 -14.91 25.58
N GLY A 189 31.81 -14.95 26.31
CA GLY A 189 31.86 -14.56 27.71
C GLY A 189 31.68 -13.05 27.85
N LEU A 190 30.63 -12.63 28.55
CA LEU A 190 30.53 -11.28 29.09
C LEU A 190 30.10 -11.30 30.56
N GLN A 191 30.91 -10.61 31.36
CA GLN A 191 30.72 -10.42 32.80
C GLN A 191 29.44 -9.63 33.14
N PRO A 192 28.91 -9.77 34.36
CA PRO A 192 27.70 -9.06 34.79
C PRO A 192 27.95 -7.55 34.91
N VAL A 193 27.33 -6.75 34.04
CA VAL A 193 27.37 -5.29 34.12
C VAL A 193 26.44 -4.84 35.25
N ARG A 194 27.01 -4.10 36.22
CA ARG A 194 26.32 -3.54 37.39
C ARG A 194 25.53 -2.29 36.95
N CYS A 195 24.30 -2.12 37.42
CA CYS A 195 23.33 -1.07 37.03
C CYS A 195 23.72 0.40 37.33
N SER A 196 24.99 0.73 37.59
CA SER A 196 25.41 2.09 37.99
C SER A 196 25.94 2.97 36.85
N GLU A 197 25.99 2.46 35.61
CA GLU A 197 26.69 3.15 34.51
C GLU A 197 25.80 3.58 33.32
N VAL A 198 24.47 3.50 33.44
CA VAL A 198 23.52 3.84 32.35
C VAL A 198 22.92 5.25 32.50
N ILE A 199 23.36 6.04 33.49
CA ILE A 199 22.91 7.44 33.66
C ILE A 199 24.12 8.37 33.53
N GLY A 200 24.37 8.82 32.29
CA GLY A 200 25.50 9.65 31.92
C GLY A 200 25.45 11.06 32.50
N LEU A 201 26.21 11.29 33.57
CA LEU A 201 26.64 12.62 33.99
C LEU A 201 28.18 12.64 34.02
N ARG A 202 28.81 13.14 32.94
CA ARG A 202 30.27 13.40 32.92
C ARG A 202 30.58 14.59 33.83
N ARG A 203 31.47 14.40 34.81
CA ARG A 203 32.29 15.50 35.35
C ARG A 203 33.64 15.50 34.63
N ALA A 204 34.05 16.70 34.20
CA ALA A 204 35.28 16.96 33.46
C ALA A 204 36.55 16.67 34.29
N PRO A 205 37.65 16.21 33.66
CA PRO A 205 38.98 16.21 34.24
C PRO A 205 39.85 17.30 33.59
N ASP A 206 40.66 18.00 34.39
CA ASP A 206 42.10 18.17 34.19
C ASP A 206 42.64 19.02 35.35
N GLY A 207 43.82 18.81 35.93
CA GLY A 207 45.02 18.24 35.35
C GLY A 207 46.16 19.22 35.62
N ARG A 208 46.95 18.94 36.66
CA ARG A 208 48.12 19.71 37.07
C ARG A 208 49.32 19.22 36.25
N ARG A 209 50.02 20.11 35.53
CA ARG A 209 51.24 19.81 34.75
C ARG A 209 52.49 19.61 35.65
N PRO A 210 53.48 18.84 35.19
CA PRO A 210 54.71 18.52 35.92
C PRO A 210 55.83 19.55 35.70
N GLY A 211 56.81 19.53 36.61
CA GLY A 211 58.18 19.98 36.41
C GLY A 211 59.13 18.82 36.60
#